data_AF-A0A964ZA96-F1
#
_entry.id   AF-A0A964ZA96-F1
#
_cell.length_a   1.000
_cell.length_b   1.000
_cell.length_c   1.000
_cell.angle_alpha   90.00
_cell.angle_beta   90.00
_cell.angle_gamma   90.00
#
_symmetry.space_group_name_H-M   'P 1'
#
loop_
_entity.id
_entity.type
_entity.pdbx_description
1 polymer ?
#
loop_
_entity_poly.entity_id
_entity_poly.type
_entity_poly.pdbx_seq_one_letter_code
_entity_poly.pdbx_strand_id
1 'polypeptide(L)'
;MSALANEEVGKYLNQHFVSSFQKVATFRIVGGAKQGGNVATYFCAPDGRVLHIVAGPVNAATMLNESKWVVETARRAIAEAKGDGARFKAIMRTAHAQKLKAETGLVVEPTTFDAPETDPSSALTYSDPTGRPLAPKLPPPPIDGPDVTLKAEALDALRAGAAKAPGARRLEDRKGRPWVVGNQARVDQLLAGYSMAKIENLYGTVFENILGEKISTKPVEMVTPFPWLKRKGD
;
A
#
# COMPACT_ATOMS: atom_id res chain seq x y z
N MET A 1 6.81 9.95 18.28
CA MET A 1 8.12 9.48 17.78
C MET A 1 7.87 8.73 16.46
N SER A 2 8.66 8.96 15.42
CA SER A 2 8.48 8.28 14.11
C SER A 2 8.69 6.76 14.28
N ALA A 3 7.94 5.93 13.56
CA ALA A 3 8.12 4.46 13.60
C ALA A 3 9.56 4.04 13.26
N LEU A 4 10.19 4.74 12.31
CA LEU A 4 11.56 4.46 11.87
C LEU A 4 12.64 4.96 12.84
N ALA A 5 12.27 5.75 13.85
CA ALA A 5 13.18 6.18 14.91
C ALA A 5 13.19 5.23 16.11
N ASN A 6 12.37 4.19 16.09
CA ASN A 6 12.35 3.17 17.13
C ASN A 6 13.51 2.17 16.91
N GLU A 7 14.27 1.89 17.97
CA GLU A 7 15.45 1.04 17.92
C GLU A 7 15.13 -0.40 17.51
N GLU A 8 14.05 -0.98 18.04
CA GLU A 8 13.65 -2.36 17.72
C GLU A 8 13.28 -2.50 16.23
N VAL A 9 12.53 -1.53 15.70
CA VAL A 9 12.21 -1.46 14.27
C VAL A 9 13.49 -1.34 13.44
N GLY A 10 14.39 -0.43 13.81
CA GLY A 10 15.66 -0.23 13.10
C GLY A 10 16.53 -1.49 13.09
N LYS A 11 16.68 -2.16 14.23
CA LYS A 11 17.44 -3.41 14.35
C LYS A 11 16.84 -4.52 13.48
N TYR A 12 15.51 -4.69 13.52
CA TYR A 12 14.84 -5.71 12.73
C TYR A 12 14.96 -5.43 11.23
N LEU A 13 14.76 -4.17 10.80
CA LEU A 13 14.87 -3.80 9.39
C LEU A 13 16.29 -4.00 8.87
N ASN A 14 17.32 -3.60 9.61
CA ASN A 14 18.71 -3.79 9.22
C ASN A 14 19.12 -5.26 9.11
N GLN A 15 18.49 -6.15 9.89
CA GLN A 15 18.77 -7.58 9.84
C GLN A 15 18.19 -8.25 8.58
N HIS A 16 17.06 -7.77 8.07
CA HIS A 16 16.28 -8.45 7.04
C HIS A 16 16.20 -7.72 5.70
N PHE A 17 16.48 -6.42 5.66
CA PHE A 17 16.26 -5.58 4.50
C PHE A 17 17.42 -4.61 4.26
N VAL A 18 17.65 -4.32 2.97
CA VAL A 18 18.40 -3.13 2.55
C VAL A 18 17.39 -2.01 2.34
N SER A 19 17.45 -0.99 3.20
CA SER A 19 16.48 0.10 3.17
C SER A 19 17.00 1.28 2.34
N SER A 20 16.16 1.81 1.46
CA SER A 20 16.38 3.07 0.75
C SER A 20 15.11 3.92 0.83
N PHE A 21 15.25 5.24 0.63
CA PHE A 21 14.09 6.14 0.60
C PHE A 21 14.18 7.06 -0.60
N GLN A 22 13.03 7.36 -1.19
CA GLN A 22 12.90 8.34 -2.25
C GLN A 22 11.84 9.35 -1.88
N LYS A 23 12.18 10.64 -1.96
CA LYS A 23 11.20 11.72 -1.77
C LYS A 23 10.48 11.96 -3.10
N VAL A 24 9.19 11.64 -3.14
CA VAL A 24 8.39 11.61 -4.37
C VAL A 24 7.37 12.75 -4.51
N ALA A 25 7.16 13.56 -3.49
CA ALA A 25 6.26 14.72 -3.56
C ALA A 25 6.63 15.82 -2.54
N THR A 26 6.06 17.01 -2.77
CA THR A 26 6.13 18.15 -1.85
C THR A 26 4.99 18.14 -0.85
N PHE A 27 5.32 18.33 0.43
CA PHE A 27 4.36 18.86 1.37
C PHE A 27 4.41 20.40 1.31
N ARG A 28 3.28 21.06 1.57
CA ARG A 28 3.21 22.50 1.80
C ARG A 28 2.88 22.72 3.28
N ILE A 29 3.35 23.82 3.86
CA ILE A 29 2.89 24.25 5.18
C ILE A 29 1.96 25.44 4.93
N VAL A 30 0.67 25.28 5.22
CA VAL A 30 -0.35 26.32 5.03
C VAL A 30 -0.89 26.67 6.41
N GLY A 31 -0.69 27.91 6.87
CA GLY A 31 -1.16 28.37 8.18
C GLY A 31 -0.56 27.59 9.37
N GLY A 32 0.69 27.14 9.27
CA GLY A 32 1.36 26.35 10.31
C GLY A 32 1.00 24.85 10.32
N ALA A 33 0.04 24.42 9.50
CA ALA A 33 -0.29 23.00 9.32
C ALA A 33 0.44 22.40 8.11
N LYS A 34 1.12 21.26 8.32
CA LYS A 34 1.70 20.47 7.23
C LYS A 34 0.56 19.84 6.42
N GLN A 35 0.45 20.22 5.16
CA GLN A 35 -0.45 19.64 4.17
C GLN A 35 0.38 18.78 3.19
N GLY A 36 0.10 17.48 3.17
CA GLY A 36 0.79 16.49 2.34
C GLY A 36 2.02 15.85 3.00
N GLY A 37 2.66 14.96 2.25
CA GLY A 37 3.81 14.18 2.71
C GLY A 37 3.42 12.85 3.32
N ASN A 38 2.50 12.14 2.66
CA ASN A 38 2.30 10.73 2.93
C ASN A 38 3.58 9.95 2.63
N VAL A 39 3.68 8.81 3.32
CA VAL A 39 4.75 7.84 3.16
C VAL A 39 4.12 6.51 2.81
N ALA A 40 4.76 5.76 1.93
CA ALA A 40 4.45 4.36 1.72
C ALA A 40 5.78 3.60 1.76
N THR A 41 5.80 2.50 2.49
CA THR A 41 6.94 1.59 2.54
C THR A 41 6.62 0.37 1.70
N TYR A 42 7.50 0.04 0.76
CA TYR A 42 7.38 -1.13 -0.10
C TYR A 42 8.43 -2.16 0.31
N PHE A 43 7.98 -3.37 0.61
CA PHE A 43 8.86 -4.50 0.82
C PHE A 43 8.98 -5.23 -0.52
N CYS A 44 10.18 -5.26 -1.09
CA CYS A 44 10.41 -5.76 -2.44
C CYS A 44 11.38 -6.94 -2.44
N ALA A 45 11.22 -7.83 -3.41
CA ALA A 45 12.27 -8.72 -3.86
C ALA A 45 13.39 -7.91 -4.55
N PRO A 46 14.61 -8.49 -4.73
CA PRO A 46 15.74 -7.78 -5.33
C PRO A 46 15.50 -7.24 -6.74
N ASP A 47 14.53 -7.80 -7.47
CA ASP A 47 14.15 -7.38 -8.81
C ASP A 47 13.02 -6.34 -8.84
N GLY A 48 12.63 -5.78 -7.70
CA GLY A 48 11.61 -4.73 -7.59
C GLY A 48 10.17 -5.23 -7.63
N ARG A 49 9.93 -6.54 -7.56
CA ARG A 49 8.58 -7.10 -7.33
C ARG A 49 8.17 -6.89 -5.88
N VAL A 50 6.95 -6.40 -5.65
CA VAL A 50 6.47 -6.03 -4.33
C VAL A 50 5.88 -7.25 -3.61
N LEU A 51 6.40 -7.52 -2.42
CA LEU A 51 5.94 -8.55 -1.49
C LEU A 51 4.87 -8.03 -0.54
N HIS A 52 5.05 -6.81 -0.02
CA HIS A 52 4.12 -6.16 0.90
C HIS A 52 4.23 -4.63 0.84
N ILE A 53 3.20 -3.92 1.30
CA ILE A 53 3.17 -2.46 1.38
C ILE A 53 2.62 -2.02 2.74
N VAL A 54 3.20 -0.96 3.30
CA VAL A 54 2.62 -0.22 4.42
C VAL A 54 2.27 1.18 3.93
N ALA A 55 0.97 1.46 3.84
CA ALA A 55 0.45 2.69 3.25
C ALA A 55 0.08 3.73 4.31
N GLY A 56 0.88 4.80 4.39
CA GLY A 56 0.65 5.94 5.26
C GLY A 56 1.51 5.92 6.51
N PRO A 57 1.39 6.94 7.37
CA PRO A 57 2.09 6.95 8.65
C PRO A 57 1.53 5.87 9.57
N VAL A 58 2.43 5.05 10.11
CA VAL A 58 2.12 4.03 11.12
C VAL A 58 2.96 4.25 12.38
N ASN A 59 2.55 3.64 13.49
CA ASN A 59 3.37 3.61 14.70
C ASN A 59 4.44 2.49 14.62
N ALA A 60 5.39 2.49 15.55
CA ALA A 60 6.51 1.54 15.56
C ALA A 60 6.04 0.07 15.68
N ALA A 61 5.05 -0.20 16.53
CA ALA A 61 4.52 -1.56 16.72
C ALA A 61 3.88 -2.10 15.44
N THR A 62 3.06 -1.29 14.76
CA THR A 62 2.49 -1.64 13.46
C THR A 62 3.58 -1.88 12.42
N MET A 63 4.57 -0.98 12.29
CA MET A 63 5.67 -1.15 11.34
C MET A 63 6.44 -2.46 11.59
N LEU A 64 6.73 -2.77 12.86
CA LEU A 64 7.42 -3.99 13.24
C LEU A 64 6.61 -5.25 12.90
N ASN A 65 5.31 -5.24 13.22
CA ASN A 65 4.42 -6.37 12.95
C ASN A 65 4.30 -6.63 11.45
N GLU A 66 4.12 -5.59 10.64
CA GLU A 66 4.04 -5.73 9.18
C GLU A 66 5.38 -6.20 8.58
N SER A 67 6.51 -5.73 9.12
CA SER A 67 7.84 -6.17 8.71
C SER A 67 8.09 -7.64 9.05
N LYS A 68 7.67 -8.09 10.24
CA LYS A 68 7.75 -9.51 10.65
C LYS A 68 6.88 -10.38 9.76
N TRP A 69 5.63 -9.95 9.54
CA TRP A 69 4.67 -10.68 8.72
C TRP A 69 5.20 -10.94 7.31
N VAL A 70 5.77 -9.93 6.64
CA VAL A 70 6.28 -10.13 5.27
C VAL A 70 7.50 -11.06 5.23
N VAL A 71 8.42 -10.97 6.20
CA VAL A 71 9.59 -11.87 6.28
C VAL A 71 9.15 -13.31 6.50
N GLU A 72 8.27 -13.55 7.48
CA GLU A 72 7.78 -14.88 7.81
C GLU A 72 6.98 -15.49 6.67
N THR A 73 6.09 -14.70 6.06
CA THR A 73 5.28 -15.12 4.92
C THR A 73 6.15 -15.44 3.71
N ALA A 74 7.15 -14.61 3.39
CA ALA A 74 8.07 -14.87 2.29
C ALA A 74 8.92 -16.12 2.53
N ARG A 75 9.42 -16.34 3.75
CA ARG A 75 10.17 -17.56 4.11
C ARG A 75 9.33 -18.82 3.93
N ARG A 76 8.09 -18.81 4.43
CA ARG A 76 7.14 -19.91 4.25
C ARG A 76 6.87 -20.15 2.77
N ALA A 77 6.59 -19.09 2.02
CA ALA A 77 6.31 -19.17 0.59
C ALA A 77 7.50 -19.72 -0.21
N ILE A 78 8.75 -19.35 0.12
CA ILE A 78 9.96 -19.91 -0.49
C ILE A 78 10.04 -21.42 -0.25
N ALA A 79 9.84 -21.86 1.00
CA ALA A 79 9.92 -23.27 1.37
C ALA A 79 8.83 -24.11 0.68
N GLU A 80 7.60 -23.61 0.62
CA GLU A 80 6.47 -24.30 0.01
C GLU A 80 6.50 -24.29 -1.52
N ALA A 81 7.01 -23.23 -2.13
CA ALA A 81 7.07 -23.07 -3.58
C ALA A 81 8.11 -23.99 -4.24
N LYS A 82 9.15 -24.42 -3.51
CA LYS A 82 10.22 -25.30 -4.02
C LYS A 82 10.83 -24.81 -5.34
N GLY A 83 11.00 -23.49 -5.49
CA GLY A 83 11.55 -22.85 -6.68
C GLY A 83 10.53 -22.48 -7.77
N ASP A 84 9.26 -22.86 -7.63
CA ASP A 84 8.20 -22.48 -8.57
C ASP A 84 7.71 -21.04 -8.28
N GLY A 85 8.06 -20.11 -9.18
CA GLY A 85 7.68 -18.70 -9.07
C GLY A 85 6.17 -18.44 -9.15
N ALA A 86 5.42 -19.23 -9.92
CA ALA A 86 3.96 -19.09 -10.01
C ALA A 86 3.31 -19.54 -8.70
N ARG A 87 3.79 -20.64 -8.13
CA ARG A 87 3.34 -21.12 -6.81
C ARG A 87 3.68 -20.12 -5.71
N PHE A 88 4.90 -19.57 -5.70
CA PHE A 88 5.29 -18.52 -4.74
C PHE A 88 4.32 -17.33 -4.78
N LYS A 89 4.01 -16.86 -6.00
CA LYS A 89 3.06 -15.76 -6.23
C LYS A 89 1.66 -16.10 -5.71
N ALA A 90 1.15 -17.30 -6.00
CA ALA A 90 -0.15 -17.74 -5.49
C ALA A 90 -0.20 -17.80 -3.96
N ILE A 91 0.88 -18.26 -3.31
CA ILE A 91 0.98 -18.29 -1.84
C ILE A 91 0.95 -16.87 -1.27
N MET A 92 1.73 -15.94 -1.83
CA MET A 92 1.76 -14.55 -1.37
C MET A 92 0.38 -13.87 -1.49
N ARG A 93 -0.28 -14.02 -2.65
CA ARG A 93 -1.63 -13.49 -2.89
C ARG A 93 -2.66 -14.07 -1.91
N THR A 94 -2.58 -15.38 -1.68
CA THR A 94 -3.43 -16.07 -0.70
C THR A 94 -3.17 -15.57 0.72
N ALA A 95 -1.91 -15.32 1.08
CA ALA A 95 -1.56 -14.81 2.41
C ALA A 95 -2.14 -13.41 2.68
N HIS A 96 -2.14 -12.51 1.69
CA HIS A 96 -2.82 -11.20 1.83
C HIS A 96 -4.33 -11.35 1.98
N ALA A 97 -4.97 -12.20 1.15
CA ALA A 97 -6.40 -12.46 1.28
C ALA A 97 -6.76 -13.00 2.67
N GLN A 98 -5.92 -13.90 3.21
CA GLN A 98 -6.09 -14.44 4.57
C GLN A 98 -5.87 -13.39 5.65
N LYS A 99 -4.86 -12.53 5.52
CA LYS A 99 -4.60 -11.41 6.45
C LYS A 99 -5.77 -10.44 6.46
N LEU A 100 -6.26 -10.03 5.28
CA LEU A 100 -7.44 -9.17 5.16
C LEU A 100 -8.67 -9.79 5.83
N LYS A 101 -8.91 -11.08 5.59
CA LYS A 101 -10.01 -11.81 6.23
C LYS A 101 -9.87 -11.85 7.74
N ALA A 102 -8.67 -12.11 8.26
CA ALA A 102 -8.43 -12.18 9.69
C ALA A 102 -8.63 -10.81 10.38
N GLU A 103 -8.24 -9.72 9.73
CA GLU A 103 -8.29 -8.38 10.33
C GLU A 103 -9.64 -7.68 10.16
N THR A 104 -10.34 -7.94 9.06
CA THR A 104 -11.56 -7.20 8.70
C THR A 104 -12.80 -8.07 8.52
N GLY A 105 -12.62 -9.38 8.41
CA GLY A 105 -13.69 -10.31 8.00
C GLY A 105 -13.97 -10.32 6.51
N LEU A 106 -13.38 -9.42 5.70
CA LEU A 106 -13.59 -9.39 4.25
C LEU A 106 -12.91 -10.57 3.57
N VAL A 107 -13.61 -11.22 2.65
CA VAL A 107 -13.02 -12.25 1.80
C VAL A 107 -12.71 -11.63 0.44
N VAL A 108 -11.53 -11.94 -0.07
CA VAL A 108 -11.12 -11.56 -1.41
C VAL A 108 -10.63 -12.83 -2.07
N GLU A 109 -11.09 -13.09 -3.28
CA GLU A 109 -10.58 -14.19 -4.08
C GLU A 109 -9.18 -13.82 -4.58
N PRO A 110 -8.12 -14.54 -4.16
CA PRO A 110 -6.78 -14.24 -4.63
C PRO A 110 -6.69 -14.54 -6.13
N THR A 111 -6.16 -13.61 -6.91
CA THR A 111 -5.97 -13.83 -8.35
C THR A 111 -4.78 -14.76 -8.56
N THR A 112 -5.00 -16.05 -8.82
CA THR A 112 -3.90 -17.02 -8.91
C THR A 112 -3.26 -17.09 -10.30
N PHE A 113 -3.92 -16.51 -11.32
CA PHE A 113 -3.45 -16.50 -12.70
C PHE A 113 -3.12 -15.07 -13.14
N ASP A 114 -1.94 -14.87 -13.73
CA ASP A 114 -1.62 -13.59 -14.35
C ASP A 114 -2.23 -13.55 -15.74
N ALA A 115 -2.97 -12.49 -16.05
CA ALA A 115 -3.22 -12.17 -17.44
C ALA A 115 -1.86 -12.05 -18.16
N PRO A 116 -1.72 -12.55 -19.40
CA PRO A 116 -0.46 -12.47 -20.13
C PRO A 116 0.05 -11.03 -20.14
N GLU A 117 1.36 -10.86 -19.92
CA GLU A 117 1.99 -9.53 -19.96
C GLU A 117 1.64 -8.87 -21.29
N THR A 118 0.95 -7.72 -21.22
CA THR A 118 0.73 -6.89 -22.39
C THR A 118 2.08 -6.50 -22.97
N ASP A 119 2.22 -6.67 -24.28
CA ASP A 119 3.39 -6.37 -25.08
C ASP A 119 4.12 -5.09 -24.60
N PRO A 120 5.45 -5.10 -24.39
CA PRO A 120 6.19 -3.89 -24.00
C PRO A 120 6.06 -2.72 -24.99
N SER A 121 5.70 -2.99 -26.25
CA SER A 121 5.36 -2.00 -27.28
C SER A 121 3.89 -1.59 -27.28
N SER A 122 3.07 -2.16 -26.39
CA SER A 122 1.68 -1.78 -26.19
C SER A 122 1.60 -0.32 -25.75
N ALA A 123 0.66 0.42 -26.33
CA ALA A 123 0.41 1.83 -26.04
C ALA A 123 -0.01 2.14 -24.57
N LEU A 124 0.04 1.14 -23.69
CA LEU A 124 -0.37 1.18 -22.29
C LEU A 124 0.78 1.08 -21.27
N THR A 125 2.03 0.82 -21.71
CA THR A 125 3.17 0.52 -20.80
C THR A 125 4.28 1.58 -20.77
N TYR A 126 4.09 2.75 -21.38
CA TYR A 126 5.01 3.88 -21.26
C TYR A 126 4.24 5.20 -21.25
N SER A 127 4.49 6.08 -20.28
CA SER A 127 4.03 7.47 -20.35
C SER A 127 5.17 8.44 -20.03
N ASP A 128 5.81 8.77 -21.15
CA ASP A 128 6.61 9.91 -21.57
C ASP A 128 6.43 11.26 -20.80
N PRO A 129 7.44 12.17 -20.85
CA PRO A 129 7.45 13.55 -20.30
C PRO A 129 6.22 14.47 -20.51
N THR A 130 5.19 14.05 -21.24
CA THR A 130 3.93 14.76 -21.53
C THR A 130 2.84 14.64 -20.45
N GLY A 131 3.07 13.91 -19.34
CA GLY A 131 2.22 13.99 -18.14
C GLY A 131 1.02 13.04 -18.09
N ARG A 132 1.07 11.92 -18.82
CA ARG A 132 0.16 10.78 -18.60
C ARG A 132 0.65 9.90 -17.43
N PRO A 133 -0.24 9.22 -16.68
CA PRO A 133 0.16 8.41 -15.54
C PRO A 133 1.14 7.30 -15.96
N LEU A 134 2.28 7.23 -15.27
CA LEU A 134 3.42 6.32 -15.55
C LEU A 134 3.05 4.82 -15.52
N ALA A 135 1.92 4.45 -14.91
CA ALA A 135 1.40 3.09 -14.93
C ALA A 135 -0.13 3.09 -15.02
N PRO A 136 -0.73 2.11 -15.72
CA PRO A 136 -2.17 1.92 -15.72
C PRO A 136 -2.66 1.66 -14.29
N LYS A 137 -3.74 2.35 -13.90
CA LYS A 137 -4.37 2.13 -12.59
C LYS A 137 -4.90 0.70 -12.54
N LEU A 138 -4.38 -0.08 -11.60
CA LEU A 138 -4.82 -1.45 -11.44
C LEU A 138 -6.21 -1.45 -10.77
N PRO A 139 -7.23 -2.08 -11.39
CA PRO A 139 -8.51 -2.25 -10.74
C PRO A 139 -8.30 -3.18 -9.54
N PRO A 140 -8.77 -2.84 -8.34
CA PRO A 140 -8.62 -3.74 -7.19
C PRO A 140 -9.38 -5.06 -7.46
N PRO A 141 -8.94 -6.19 -6.90
CA PRO A 141 -9.67 -7.44 -7.08
C PRO A 141 -11.08 -7.32 -6.48
N PRO A 142 -12.06 -8.07 -7.03
CA PRO A 142 -13.41 -8.10 -6.49
C PRO A 142 -13.41 -8.41 -5.00
N ILE A 143 -14.22 -7.68 -4.23
CA ILE A 143 -14.46 -8.00 -2.82
C ILE A 143 -15.74 -8.79 -2.75
N ASP A 144 -15.60 -10.01 -2.26
CA ASP A 144 -16.72 -10.83 -1.85
C ASP A 144 -16.80 -10.80 -0.32
N GLY A 145 -17.66 -9.94 0.19
CA GLY A 145 -17.97 -9.96 1.61
C GLY A 145 -18.61 -11.31 1.96
N PRO A 146 -18.22 -11.97 3.06
CA PRO A 146 -18.85 -13.24 3.42
C PRO A 146 -20.38 -13.13 3.56
N ASP A 147 -21.09 -14.17 3.14
CA ASP A 147 -22.44 -14.49 3.64
C ASP A 147 -22.36 -15.30 4.96
N VAL A 148 -21.25 -15.20 5.71
CA VAL A 148 -21.22 -15.71 7.09
C VAL A 148 -21.81 -14.68 8.03
N THR A 149 -22.83 -15.11 8.76
CA THR A 149 -23.40 -14.52 9.97
C THR A 149 -22.33 -14.40 11.06
N LEU A 150 -21.36 -13.50 10.87
CA LEU A 150 -20.65 -12.92 12.00
C LEU A 150 -21.72 -12.25 12.87
N LYS A 151 -21.70 -12.52 14.18
CA LYS A 151 -22.62 -11.85 15.12
C LYS A 151 -22.51 -10.34 14.85
N ALA A 152 -23.64 -9.70 14.56
CA ALA A 152 -23.69 -8.31 14.06
C ALA A 152 -22.81 -7.36 14.89
N GLU A 153 -22.76 -7.57 16.20
CA GLU A 153 -21.95 -6.82 17.16
C GLU A 153 -20.44 -6.84 16.89
N ALA A 154 -19.86 -7.99 16.52
CA ALA A 154 -18.43 -8.10 16.24
C ALA A 154 -18.07 -7.39 14.92
N LEU A 155 -18.96 -7.47 13.93
CA LEU A 155 -18.82 -6.79 12.66
C LEU A 155 -18.92 -5.27 12.83
N ASP A 156 -19.86 -4.81 13.66
CA ASP A 156 -20.07 -3.39 13.92
C ASP A 156 -18.93 -2.78 14.75
N ALA A 157 -18.36 -3.53 15.70
CA ALA A 157 -17.15 -3.11 16.42
C ALA A 157 -15.93 -2.95 15.48
N LEU A 158 -15.72 -3.91 14.57
CA LEU A 158 -14.66 -3.83 13.55
C LEU A 158 -14.87 -2.63 12.62
N ARG A 159 -16.11 -2.38 12.18
CA ARG A 159 -16.47 -1.22 11.36
C ARG A 159 -16.24 0.10 12.07
N ALA A 160 -16.63 0.19 13.35
CA ALA A 160 -16.42 1.39 14.16
C ALA A 160 -14.93 1.69 14.39
N GLY A 161 -14.10 0.66 14.54
CA GLY A 161 -12.65 0.78 14.60
C GLY A 161 -12.05 1.24 13.26
N ALA A 162 -12.46 0.60 12.16
CA ALA A 162 -11.98 0.91 10.82
C ALA A 162 -12.37 2.33 10.37
N ALA A 163 -13.53 2.84 10.76
CA ALA A 163 -13.97 4.21 10.48
C ALA A 163 -13.09 5.28 11.17
N LYS A 164 -12.43 4.93 12.27
CA LYS A 164 -11.50 5.81 12.99
C LYS A 164 -10.07 5.71 12.48
N ALA A 165 -9.76 4.73 11.62
CA ALA A 165 -8.42 4.51 11.13
C ALA A 165 -7.98 5.64 10.17
N PRO A 166 -6.69 6.02 10.17
CA PRO A 166 -6.16 6.94 9.17
C PRO A 166 -6.44 6.45 7.75
N GLY A 167 -7.00 7.32 6.90
CA GLY A 167 -7.34 6.98 5.52
C GLY A 167 -8.54 6.07 5.35
N ALA A 168 -9.38 5.91 6.38
CA ALA A 168 -10.64 5.18 6.29
C ALA A 168 -11.47 5.67 5.08
N ARG A 169 -11.80 4.74 4.18
CA ARG A 169 -12.66 5.02 3.03
C ARG A 169 -13.78 4.01 2.92
N ARG A 170 -14.90 4.49 2.39
CA ARG A 170 -16.00 3.64 1.95
C ARG A 170 -15.58 2.88 0.70
N LEU A 171 -15.89 1.59 0.70
CA LEU A 171 -15.69 0.68 -0.40
C LEU A 171 -16.94 -0.18 -0.52
N GLU A 172 -17.32 -0.55 -1.74
CA GLU A 172 -18.51 -1.35 -1.98
C GLU A 172 -18.11 -2.78 -2.35
N ASP A 173 -18.80 -3.76 -1.77
CA ASP A 173 -18.64 -5.15 -2.20
C ASP A 173 -19.40 -5.43 -3.50
N ARG A 174 -19.27 -6.66 -4.02
CA ARG A 174 -19.96 -7.09 -5.25
C ARG A 174 -21.48 -6.93 -5.21
N LYS A 175 -22.11 -6.95 -4.02
CA LYS A 175 -23.55 -6.76 -3.80
C LYS A 175 -23.91 -5.28 -3.57
N GLY A 176 -22.96 -4.35 -3.70
CA GLY A 176 -23.14 -2.93 -3.43
C GLY A 176 -23.20 -2.57 -1.94
N ARG A 177 -22.89 -3.51 -1.04
CA ARG A 177 -22.90 -3.21 0.40
C ARG A 177 -21.69 -2.37 0.77
N PRO A 178 -21.86 -1.29 1.54
CA PRO A 178 -20.75 -0.44 1.93
C PRO A 178 -19.94 -1.03 3.08
N TRP A 179 -18.63 -0.93 2.95
CA TRP A 179 -17.62 -1.28 3.93
C TRP A 179 -16.75 -0.05 4.18
N VAL A 180 -16.32 0.15 5.42
CA VAL A 180 -15.32 1.17 5.75
C VAL A 180 -14.06 0.46 6.17
N VAL A 181 -12.98 0.69 5.43
CA VAL A 181 -11.68 0.02 5.63
C VAL A 181 -10.55 1.04 5.65
N GLY A 182 -9.54 0.78 6.48
CA GLY A 182 -8.32 1.58 6.55
C GLY A 182 -7.36 1.29 5.39
N ASN A 183 -6.28 2.06 5.32
CA ASN A 183 -5.28 1.93 4.24
C ASN A 183 -4.67 0.52 4.14
N GLN A 184 -4.35 -0.11 5.28
CA GLN A 184 -3.68 -1.41 5.29
C GLN A 184 -4.57 -2.52 4.71
N ALA A 185 -5.84 -2.55 5.08
CA ALA A 185 -6.82 -3.47 4.51
C ALA A 185 -6.98 -3.29 2.99
N ARG A 186 -6.93 -2.04 2.50
CA ARG A 186 -6.97 -1.75 1.05
C ARG A 186 -5.69 -2.18 0.34
N VAL A 187 -4.54 -2.13 1.01
CA VAL A 187 -3.29 -2.71 0.51
C VAL A 187 -3.42 -4.22 0.42
N ASP A 188 -3.89 -4.90 1.46
CA ASP A 188 -4.02 -6.36 1.43
C ASP A 188 -5.03 -6.82 0.38
N GLN A 189 -6.11 -6.06 0.19
CA GLN A 189 -7.00 -6.26 -0.97
C GLN A 189 -6.24 -6.13 -2.28
N LEU A 190 -5.49 -5.05 -2.50
CA LEU A 190 -4.72 -4.86 -3.73
C LEU A 190 -3.73 -6.01 -3.95
N LEU A 191 -2.97 -6.39 -2.93
CA LEU A 191 -1.94 -7.41 -3.03
C LEU A 191 -2.50 -8.85 -3.10
N ALA A 192 -3.75 -9.08 -2.69
CA ALA A 192 -4.44 -10.35 -2.98
C ALA A 192 -4.60 -10.58 -4.50
N GLY A 193 -4.70 -9.51 -5.29
CA GLY A 193 -4.72 -9.58 -6.76
C GLY A 193 -3.35 -9.42 -7.40
N TYR A 194 -2.51 -8.55 -6.84
CA TYR A 194 -1.31 -8.04 -7.53
C TYR A 194 -0.01 -8.21 -6.74
N SER A 195 0.04 -9.02 -5.69
CA SER A 195 1.33 -9.35 -5.06
C SER A 195 2.29 -9.92 -6.11
N MET A 196 3.57 -9.58 -5.96
CA MET A 196 4.66 -9.82 -6.92
C MET A 196 4.60 -9.02 -8.23
N ALA A 197 3.70 -8.04 -8.37
CA ALA A 197 3.82 -7.05 -9.44
C ALA A 197 5.01 -6.13 -9.20
N LYS A 198 5.59 -5.57 -10.28
CA LYS A 198 6.64 -4.56 -10.20
C LYS A 198 6.13 -3.31 -9.49
N ILE A 199 7.01 -2.67 -8.70
CA ILE A 199 6.66 -1.47 -7.92
C ILE A 199 6.05 -0.36 -8.78
N GLU A 200 6.52 -0.17 -10.02
CA GLU A 200 5.99 0.82 -10.97
C GLU A 200 4.49 0.66 -11.25
N ASN A 201 3.99 -0.58 -11.28
CA ASN A 201 2.57 -0.87 -11.54
C ASN A 201 1.68 -0.64 -10.30
N LEU A 202 2.25 -0.75 -9.11
CA LEU A 202 1.52 -0.60 -7.85
C LEU A 202 1.57 0.84 -7.32
N TYR A 203 2.67 1.54 -7.58
CA TYR A 203 2.96 2.86 -7.03
C TYR A 203 1.83 3.87 -7.29
N GLY A 204 1.35 3.93 -8.54
CA GLY A 204 0.22 4.77 -8.95
C GLY A 204 -1.03 4.53 -8.11
N THR A 205 -1.40 3.26 -8.00
CA THR A 205 -2.59 2.82 -7.28
C THR A 205 -2.50 3.11 -5.78
N VAL A 206 -1.33 2.90 -5.17
CA VAL A 206 -1.14 3.15 -3.74
C VAL A 206 -1.27 4.64 -3.41
N PHE A 207 -0.56 5.51 -4.13
CA PHE A 207 -0.62 6.94 -3.82
C PHE A 207 -1.97 7.55 -4.16
N GLU A 208 -2.48 7.31 -5.37
CA GLU A 208 -3.69 8.00 -5.82
C GLU A 208 -4.96 7.40 -5.24
N ASN A 209 -5.06 6.07 -5.20
CA ASN A 209 -6.29 5.41 -4.77
C ASN A 209 -6.29 5.15 -3.27
N ILE A 210 -5.19 4.65 -2.70
CA ILE A 210 -5.13 4.32 -1.26
C ILE A 210 -4.91 5.57 -0.43
N LEU A 211 -3.80 6.27 -0.65
CA LEU A 211 -3.42 7.45 0.13
C LEU A 211 -4.19 8.72 -0.27
N GLY A 212 -4.79 8.75 -1.47
CA GLY A 212 -5.53 9.90 -1.96
C GLY A 212 -4.66 11.08 -2.39
N GLU A 213 -3.36 10.86 -2.62
CA GLU A 213 -2.44 11.88 -3.11
C GLU A 213 -2.20 11.70 -4.60
N LYS A 214 -2.38 12.78 -5.38
CA LYS A 214 -1.99 12.78 -6.78
C LYS A 214 -0.48 12.73 -6.90
N ILE A 215 0.02 11.84 -7.75
CA ILE A 215 1.44 11.82 -8.09
C ILE A 215 1.71 13.04 -8.97
N SER A 216 2.46 13.99 -8.42
CA SER A 216 2.89 15.18 -9.15
C SER A 216 4.25 14.92 -9.78
N THR A 217 4.35 15.09 -11.09
CA THR A 217 5.65 15.13 -11.80
C THR A 217 6.33 16.50 -11.69
N LYS A 218 5.67 17.50 -11.10
CA LYS A 218 6.23 18.84 -10.96
C LYS A 218 7.36 18.87 -9.92
N PRO A 219 8.46 19.59 -10.21
CA PRO A 219 9.55 19.78 -9.26
C PRO A 219 9.08 20.51 -7.99
N VAL A 220 9.87 20.36 -6.91
CA VAL A 220 9.52 20.84 -5.58
C VAL A 220 9.44 22.37 -5.54
N GLU A 221 8.23 22.92 -5.44
CA GLU A 221 8.03 24.36 -5.20
C GLU A 221 8.14 24.68 -3.69
N MET A 222 9.26 25.27 -3.28
CA MET A 222 9.38 25.88 -1.95
C MET A 222 8.71 27.25 -1.94
N VAL A 223 7.42 27.29 -1.60
CA VAL A 223 6.71 28.55 -1.35
C VAL A 223 7.14 29.06 0.02
N THR A 224 8.02 30.07 0.05
CA THR A 224 8.58 30.72 1.26
C THR A 224 9.29 29.77 2.25
N PRO A 225 10.55 29.40 1.99
CA PRO A 225 11.32 28.53 2.89
C PRO A 225 11.59 29.15 4.28
N PHE A 226 11.49 30.48 4.41
CA PHE A 226 11.79 31.22 5.63
C PHE A 226 10.72 32.28 5.91
N PRO A 227 9.60 31.93 6.57
CA PRO A 227 8.51 32.87 6.86
C PRO A 227 8.92 34.03 7.78
N TRP A 228 10.04 33.91 8.50
CA TRP A 228 10.63 34.99 9.31
C TRP A 228 11.54 35.93 8.51
N LEU A 229 11.90 35.58 7.28
CA LEU A 229 12.65 36.46 6.39
C LEU A 229 11.64 37.42 5.74
N LYS A 230 11.26 38.49 6.44
CA LYS A 230 10.50 39.58 5.81
C LYS A 230 11.32 40.10 4.63
N ARG A 231 10.83 39.93 3.40
CA ARG A 231 11.38 40.65 2.25
C ARG A 231 11.20 42.13 2.56
N LYS A 232 12.30 42.89 2.58
CA LYS A 232 12.24 44.36 2.57
C LYS A 232 11.51 44.76 1.28
N GLY A 233 10.27 45.22 1.39
CA GLY A 233 9.53 45.81 0.26
C GLY A 233 8.07 45.40 0.07
N ASP A 234 7.52 44.49 0.89
CA ASP A 234 6.07 44.24 0.98
C ASP A 234 5.45 45.00 2.17
#